data_AF-A0A7C3XDT6-F1
#
_entry.id   AF-A0A7C3XDT6-F1
#
_cell.length_a   1.000
_cell.length_b   1.000
_cell.length_c   1.000
_cell.angle_alpha   90.00
_cell.angle_beta   90.00
_cell.angle_gamma   90.00
#
_symmetry.space_group_name_H-M   'P 1'
#
loop_
_entity.id
_entity.type
_entity.pdbx_description
1 polymer ?
#
loop_
_entity_poly.entity_id
_entity_poly.type
_entity_poly.pdbx_seq_one_letter_code
_entity_poly.pdbx_strand_id
1 'polypeptide(L)'
;MESMIIDMHAHIGDLRSPNNLWRKPVTIESLIARLDDEGIEKAAVLPWPACPEAVTFPGLFAPECDIVGQIRSAARHMDRLIPFGNADPRWGGNSSQTDFSWLLERFVEMGCAGMGEVSANIYFDDPRTINLFRQCGQWGLPVTIESCGPGEGNYGFVDEVGSPHLERLLQKVPETIVVGHGPGFWAEIGANLRVEEKSGYPKGAIIEEGSVARLLRTYPNLYADISAFSGYNALTRDEAYGVQFLNEFQDRLIFGTDVCFADEEGRTQHLNYLRRLLAEGKIDQEAFEKITCRNALRIMKRLK
;
A
#
# COMPACT_ATOMS: atom_id res chain seq x y z
N MET A 1 3.35 5.10 -28.42
CA MET A 1 3.09 5.90 -27.21
C MET A 1 3.39 4.99 -26.06
N GLU A 2 4.35 5.34 -25.20
CA GLU A 2 4.62 4.55 -23.99
C GLU A 2 3.37 4.56 -23.11
N SER A 3 3.04 3.40 -22.53
CA SER A 3 1.90 3.26 -21.62
C SER A 3 2.19 4.06 -20.34
N MET A 4 1.28 4.95 -19.95
CA MET A 4 1.33 5.66 -18.66
C MET A 4 1.54 4.66 -17.52
N ILE A 5 2.44 4.97 -16.58
CA ILE A 5 2.70 4.17 -15.38
C ILE A 5 2.34 5.01 -14.15
N ILE A 6 1.59 4.42 -13.22
CA ILE A 6 1.20 5.04 -11.95
C ILE A 6 1.77 4.21 -10.81
N ASP A 7 2.67 4.80 -10.02
CA ASP A 7 3.09 4.26 -8.73
C ASP A 7 2.00 4.51 -7.69
N MET A 8 1.36 3.47 -7.17
CA MET A 8 0.24 3.63 -6.23
C MET A 8 0.64 3.70 -4.75
N HIS A 9 1.94 3.72 -4.46
CA HIS A 9 2.41 3.72 -3.09
C HIS A 9 3.73 4.48 -2.99
N ALA A 10 3.68 5.74 -2.58
CA ALA A 10 4.87 6.53 -2.27
C ALA A 10 4.61 7.46 -1.07
N HIS A 11 5.68 7.93 -0.43
CA HIS A 11 5.60 8.88 0.67
C HIS A 11 6.40 10.16 0.37
N ILE A 12 6.00 11.25 1.02
CA ILE A 12 6.77 12.50 1.08
C ILE A 12 6.92 12.88 2.55
N GLY A 13 8.02 13.54 2.88
CA GLY A 13 8.35 13.94 4.24
C GLY A 13 9.57 13.21 4.80
N ASP A 14 9.78 13.40 6.09
CA ASP A 14 10.90 12.81 6.81
C ASP A 14 10.45 11.60 7.64
N LEU A 15 10.62 10.42 7.05
CA LEU A 15 10.30 9.13 7.66
C LEU A 15 11.49 8.54 8.44
N ARG A 16 12.53 9.33 8.69
CA ARG A 16 13.69 8.83 9.43
C ARG A 16 13.36 8.62 10.91
N SER A 17 14.08 7.68 11.48
CA SER A 17 14.13 7.35 12.90
C SER A 17 15.56 7.56 13.41
N PRO A 18 15.78 7.59 14.74
CA PRO A 18 17.12 7.66 15.32
C PRO A 18 18.08 6.57 14.79
N ASN A 19 17.54 5.44 14.33
CA ASN A 19 18.32 4.31 13.84
C ASN A 19 18.62 4.37 12.34
N ASN A 20 18.18 5.39 11.59
CA ASN A 20 18.44 5.52 10.16
C ASN A 20 18.64 6.98 9.69
N LEU A 21 19.11 7.87 10.56
CA LEU A 21 19.29 9.30 10.26
C LEU A 21 20.19 9.62 9.06
N TRP A 22 21.03 8.67 8.63
CA TRP A 22 21.87 8.80 7.43
C TRP A 22 21.08 8.74 6.12
N ARG A 23 19.85 8.22 6.14
CA ARG A 23 18.96 8.19 4.98
C ARG A 23 18.53 9.61 4.59
N LYS A 24 18.04 9.78 3.37
CA LYS A 24 17.55 11.08 2.87
C LYS A 24 16.02 11.14 2.90
N PRO A 25 15.41 12.17 3.52
CA PRO A 25 13.98 12.43 3.42
C PRO A 25 13.52 12.59 1.97
N VAL A 26 12.25 12.28 1.70
CA VAL A 26 11.65 12.44 0.38
C VAL A 26 10.99 13.82 0.30
N THR A 27 11.55 14.71 -0.51
CA THR A 27 10.86 15.96 -0.89
C THR A 27 10.05 15.74 -2.17
N ILE A 28 9.11 16.64 -2.44
CA ILE A 28 8.35 16.67 -3.69
C ILE A 28 9.28 16.63 -4.91
N GLU A 29 10.32 17.47 -4.90
CA GLU A 29 11.29 17.58 -6.00
C GLU A 29 12.08 16.28 -6.17
N SER A 30 12.52 15.67 -5.07
CA SER A 30 13.25 14.40 -5.12
C SER A 30 12.39 13.25 -5.63
N LEU A 31 11.09 13.22 -5.25
CA LEU A 31 10.15 12.22 -5.72
C LEU A 31 9.91 12.41 -7.22
N ILE A 32 9.56 13.63 -7.67
CA ILE A 32 9.34 13.92 -9.09
C ILE A 32 10.58 13.59 -9.93
N ALA A 33 11.78 13.96 -9.49
CA ALA A 33 13.02 13.64 -10.20
C ALA A 33 13.24 12.13 -10.32
N ARG A 34 12.86 11.35 -9.29
CA ARG A 34 12.90 9.88 -9.34
C ARG A 34 11.86 9.33 -10.32
N LEU A 35 10.64 9.86 -10.31
CA LEU A 35 9.59 9.44 -11.26
C LEU A 35 10.05 9.66 -12.70
N ASP A 36 10.67 10.81 -13.00
CA ASP A 36 11.23 11.11 -14.33
C ASP A 36 12.33 10.12 -14.73
N ASP A 37 13.25 9.81 -13.82
CA ASP A 37 14.38 8.91 -14.07
C ASP A 37 13.93 7.45 -14.29
N GLU A 38 12.90 6.98 -13.58
CA GLU A 38 12.38 5.61 -13.70
C GLU A 38 11.36 5.46 -14.86
N GLY A 39 10.90 6.58 -15.42
CA GLY A 39 9.85 6.63 -16.45
C GLY A 39 8.46 6.33 -15.87
N ILE A 40 8.15 6.90 -14.70
CA ILE A 40 6.86 6.83 -14.01
C ILE A 40 6.14 8.17 -14.21
N GLU A 41 4.89 8.12 -14.67
CA GLU A 41 4.13 9.32 -14.99
C GLU A 41 3.63 10.01 -13.71
N LYS A 42 2.98 9.24 -12.82
CA LYS A 42 2.40 9.75 -11.57
C LYS A 42 2.65 8.84 -10.38
N ALA A 43 2.61 9.41 -9.18
CA ALA A 43 2.62 8.65 -7.93
C ALA A 43 1.46 9.04 -7.01
N ALA A 44 0.80 8.05 -6.42
CA ALA A 44 -0.07 8.24 -5.26
C ALA A 44 0.77 8.44 -4.01
N VAL A 45 0.53 9.55 -3.32
CA VAL A 45 1.32 9.96 -2.16
C VAL A 45 0.48 9.79 -0.90
N LEU A 46 0.87 8.81 -0.09
CA LEU A 46 0.18 8.37 1.12
C LEU A 46 0.77 9.13 2.32
N PRO A 47 0.00 9.98 3.01
CA PRO A 47 0.56 10.81 4.07
C PRO A 47 0.86 9.98 5.32
N TRP A 48 1.96 10.31 5.98
CA TRP A 48 2.49 9.55 7.11
C TRP A 48 3.11 10.44 8.20
N PRO A 49 2.92 10.15 9.49
CA PRO A 49 2.16 9.03 10.07
C PRO A 49 0.72 9.39 10.44
N ALA A 50 -0.15 8.37 10.48
CA ALA A 50 -1.49 8.47 11.06
C ALA A 50 -1.60 7.82 12.45
N CYS A 51 -0.77 6.81 12.74
CA CYS A 51 -0.79 6.05 13.99
C CYS A 51 0.52 6.25 14.79
N PRO A 52 0.46 6.13 16.13
CA PRO A 52 1.64 6.32 16.98
C PRO A 52 2.67 5.18 16.87
N GLU A 53 2.26 3.96 16.53
CA GLU A 53 3.15 2.80 16.48
C GLU A 53 4.13 2.84 15.31
N ALA A 54 3.77 3.53 14.23
CA ALA A 54 4.50 3.45 12.99
C ALA A 54 5.62 4.48 12.84
N VAL A 55 5.91 5.21 13.91
CA VAL A 55 6.90 6.29 13.92
C VAL A 55 7.64 6.39 15.24
N THR A 56 8.95 6.57 15.13
CA THR A 56 9.81 6.79 16.29
C THR A 56 10.17 8.28 16.36
N PHE A 57 9.42 9.03 17.17
CA PHE A 57 9.50 10.49 17.30
C PHE A 57 9.14 11.26 16.01
N PRO A 58 7.92 11.07 15.47
CA PRO A 58 7.53 11.45 14.11
C PRO A 58 7.75 12.91 13.70
N GLY A 59 7.70 13.83 14.67
CA GLY A 59 7.81 15.26 14.42
C GLY A 59 9.17 15.86 14.78
N LEU A 60 10.16 15.06 15.21
CA LEU A 60 11.41 15.62 15.71
C LEU A 60 12.30 16.19 14.58
N PHE A 61 12.25 15.57 13.41
CA PHE A 61 13.13 15.91 12.28
C PHE A 61 12.37 16.46 11.05
N ALA A 62 11.05 16.28 11.01
CA ALA A 62 10.21 16.62 9.87
C ALA A 62 9.80 18.11 9.87
N PRO A 63 10.07 18.87 8.78
CA PRO A 63 9.56 20.23 8.64
C PRO A 63 8.05 20.27 8.37
N GLU A 64 7.51 19.22 7.74
CA GLU A 64 6.08 18.98 7.51
C GLU A 64 5.76 17.58 8.07
N CYS A 65 5.15 17.50 9.25
CA CYS A 65 4.91 16.22 9.94
C CYS A 65 3.43 15.83 10.00
N ASP A 66 2.52 16.71 9.60
CA ASP A 66 1.09 16.46 9.68
C ASP A 66 0.50 16.04 8.32
N ILE A 67 -0.55 15.24 8.40
CA ILE A 67 -1.24 14.66 7.23
C ILE A 67 -1.77 15.76 6.29
N VAL A 68 -2.31 16.86 6.84
CA VAL A 68 -2.90 17.93 6.03
C VAL A 68 -1.82 18.72 5.29
N GLY A 69 -0.67 18.96 5.92
CA GLY A 69 0.50 19.55 5.29
C GLY A 69 0.95 18.75 4.08
N GLN A 70 1.15 17.44 4.25
CA GLN A 70 1.56 16.54 3.17
C GLN A 70 0.55 16.49 2.02
N ILE A 71 -0.75 16.39 2.32
CA ILE A 71 -1.81 16.43 1.30
C ILE A 71 -1.74 17.74 0.51
N ARG A 72 -1.60 18.89 1.20
CA ARG A 72 -1.50 20.21 0.53
C ARG A 72 -0.25 20.33 -0.33
N SER A 73 0.87 19.77 0.12
CA SER A 73 2.11 19.76 -0.64
C SER A 73 1.94 18.92 -1.93
N ALA A 74 1.36 17.72 -1.84
CA ALA A 74 1.04 16.90 -3.02
C ALA A 74 0.03 17.60 -3.96
N ALA A 75 -1.00 18.25 -3.41
CA ALA A 75 -2.05 18.91 -4.19
C ALA A 75 -1.55 20.11 -5.04
N ARG A 76 -0.36 20.66 -4.75
CA ARG A 76 0.27 21.69 -5.59
C ARG A 76 0.88 21.13 -6.88
N HIS A 77 1.01 19.81 -6.98
CA HIS A 77 1.67 19.10 -8.08
C HIS A 77 0.79 17.97 -8.62
N MET A 78 -0.53 18.20 -8.75
CA MET A 78 -1.50 17.17 -9.20
C MET A 78 -1.28 16.66 -10.64
N ASP A 79 -0.45 17.36 -11.41
CA ASP A 79 0.05 16.89 -12.69
C ASP A 79 0.94 15.65 -12.53
N ARG A 80 1.64 15.50 -11.40
CA ARG A 80 2.55 14.37 -11.12
C ARG A 80 2.18 13.53 -9.91
N LEU A 81 1.49 14.11 -8.93
CA LEU A 81 1.19 13.47 -7.64
C LEU A 81 -0.32 13.32 -7.44
N ILE A 82 -0.73 12.20 -6.87
CA ILE A 82 -2.13 11.91 -6.56
C ILE A 82 -2.25 11.90 -5.03
N PRO A 83 -2.86 12.92 -4.41
CA PRO A 83 -2.97 12.97 -2.96
C PRO A 83 -3.82 11.80 -2.44
N PHE A 84 -3.37 11.15 -1.37
CA PHE A 84 -4.18 10.24 -0.56
C PHE A 84 -4.43 10.87 0.81
N GLY A 85 -5.53 10.49 1.47
CA GLY A 85 -5.75 10.79 2.88
C GLY A 85 -5.20 9.68 3.77
N ASN A 86 -5.08 9.91 5.07
CA ASN A 86 -4.78 8.82 6.02
C ASN A 86 -5.41 9.10 7.39
N ALA A 87 -5.76 8.04 8.11
CA ALA A 87 -6.41 8.10 9.41
C ALA A 87 -6.17 6.81 10.20
N ASP A 88 -6.07 6.92 11.52
CA ASP A 88 -6.13 5.76 12.41
C ASP A 88 -7.60 5.45 12.74
N PRO A 89 -8.04 4.17 12.68
CA PRO A 89 -9.40 3.78 13.08
C PRO A 89 -9.80 4.20 14.50
N ARG A 90 -8.84 4.47 15.38
CA ARG A 90 -9.05 4.88 16.78
C ARG A 90 -9.25 6.39 16.94
N TRP A 91 -9.11 7.18 15.87
CA TRP A 91 -9.42 8.60 15.91
C TRP A 91 -10.92 8.86 16.20
N GLY A 92 -11.23 10.07 16.67
CA GLY A 92 -12.60 10.44 17.04
C GLY A 92 -13.08 9.85 18.37
N GLY A 93 -12.16 9.63 19.32
CA GLY A 93 -12.48 9.18 20.67
C GLY A 93 -12.45 7.67 20.87
N ASN A 94 -11.71 6.94 20.03
CA ASN A 94 -11.49 5.50 20.16
C ASN A 94 -12.79 4.68 20.12
N SER A 95 -13.73 5.08 19.25
CA SER A 95 -15.08 4.52 19.19
C SER A 95 -15.36 3.81 17.88
N SER A 96 -16.06 2.68 17.94
CA SER A 96 -16.57 1.98 16.74
C SER A 96 -17.73 2.71 16.05
N GLN A 97 -18.19 3.83 16.64
CA GLN A 97 -19.28 4.66 16.14
C GLN A 97 -18.80 6.04 15.68
N THR A 98 -17.48 6.26 15.55
CA THR A 98 -16.94 7.54 15.07
C THR A 98 -17.53 7.89 13.70
N ASP A 99 -18.03 9.12 13.57
CA ASP A 99 -18.41 9.71 12.30
C ASP A 99 -17.16 10.27 11.62
N PHE A 100 -16.65 9.57 10.59
CA PHE A 100 -15.50 9.99 9.80
C PHE A 100 -15.91 10.86 8.60
N SER A 101 -17.21 11.13 8.39
CA SER A 101 -17.68 11.88 7.22
C SER A 101 -17.02 13.26 7.10
N TRP A 102 -16.84 13.98 8.21
CA TRP A 102 -16.13 15.27 8.24
C TRP A 102 -14.68 15.19 7.76
N LEU A 103 -13.98 14.12 8.14
CA LEU A 103 -12.60 13.88 7.73
C LEU A 103 -12.53 13.48 6.25
N LEU A 104 -13.42 12.59 5.82
CA LEU A 104 -13.48 12.10 4.44
C LEU A 104 -13.91 13.21 3.46
N GLU A 105 -14.90 14.03 3.84
CA GLU A 105 -15.30 15.23 3.10
C GLU A 105 -14.10 16.14 2.89
N ARG A 106 -13.36 16.42 3.97
CA ARG A 106 -12.21 17.31 3.90
C ARG A 106 -11.09 16.76 3.02
N PHE A 107 -10.82 15.46 3.09
CA PHE A 107 -9.84 14.82 2.20
C PHE A 107 -10.26 14.87 0.73
N VAL A 108 -11.54 14.61 0.44
CA VAL A 108 -12.08 14.72 -0.93
C VAL A 108 -12.01 16.17 -1.45
N GLU A 109 -12.32 17.17 -0.62
CA GLU A 109 -12.17 18.59 -0.98
C GLU A 109 -10.71 18.96 -1.31
N MET A 110 -9.74 18.32 -0.66
CA MET A 110 -8.30 18.51 -0.92
C MET A 110 -7.80 17.72 -2.13
N GLY A 111 -8.68 16.97 -2.81
CA GLY A 111 -8.35 16.21 -4.01
C GLY A 111 -7.86 14.78 -3.74
N CYS A 112 -8.06 14.25 -2.52
CA CYS A 112 -7.64 12.88 -2.21
C CYS A 112 -8.41 11.85 -3.05
N ALA A 113 -7.68 10.94 -3.70
CA ALA A 113 -8.24 9.89 -4.56
C ALA A 113 -8.31 8.51 -3.90
N GLY A 114 -7.71 8.37 -2.72
CA GLY A 114 -7.71 7.16 -1.90
C GLY A 114 -7.26 7.45 -0.47
N MET A 115 -7.13 6.39 0.32
CA MET A 115 -6.72 6.41 1.72
C MET A 115 -5.54 5.48 1.92
N GLY A 116 -4.60 5.87 2.77
CA GLY A 116 -3.50 5.01 3.19
C GLY A 116 -2.22 5.78 3.50
N GLU A 117 -1.21 5.12 4.03
CA GLU A 117 -1.26 3.70 4.43
C GLU A 117 -1.87 3.57 5.83
N VAL A 118 -3.00 2.86 5.95
CA VAL A 118 -3.66 2.69 7.25
C VAL A 118 -2.96 1.57 8.01
N SER A 119 -2.35 1.93 9.15
CA SER A 119 -1.34 1.08 9.77
C SER A 119 -1.47 0.95 11.29
N ALA A 120 -2.70 0.96 11.81
CA ALA A 120 -2.95 0.77 13.24
C ALA A 120 -2.63 -0.67 13.68
N ASN A 121 -1.91 -0.84 14.81
CA ASN A 121 -1.56 -2.16 15.35
C ASN A 121 -2.71 -2.81 16.12
N ILE A 122 -3.78 -3.14 15.40
CA ILE A 122 -4.98 -3.84 15.86
C ILE A 122 -5.39 -4.90 14.83
N TYR A 123 -6.34 -5.77 15.16
CA TYR A 123 -6.85 -6.74 14.20
C TYR A 123 -7.61 -6.06 13.04
N PHE A 124 -7.53 -6.65 11.85
CA PHE A 124 -8.26 -6.16 10.66
C PHE A 124 -9.78 -6.04 10.87
N ASP A 125 -10.38 -6.99 11.61
CA ASP A 125 -11.82 -7.04 11.86
C ASP A 125 -12.24 -6.34 13.15
N ASP A 126 -11.37 -5.48 13.71
CA ASP A 126 -11.75 -4.61 14.81
C ASP A 126 -12.95 -3.73 14.39
N PRO A 127 -13.99 -3.59 15.24
CA PRO A 127 -15.16 -2.78 14.92
C PRO A 127 -14.85 -1.35 14.49
N ARG A 128 -13.76 -0.75 14.99
CA ARG A 128 -13.30 0.60 14.61
C ARG A 128 -12.75 0.60 13.19
N THR A 129 -11.94 -0.39 12.82
CA THR A 129 -11.41 -0.58 11.45
C THR A 129 -12.55 -0.77 10.47
N ILE A 130 -13.49 -1.67 10.78
CA ILE A 130 -14.67 -1.91 9.96
C ILE A 130 -15.49 -0.62 9.76
N ASN A 131 -15.65 0.19 10.81
CA ASN A 131 -16.37 1.46 10.72
C ASN A 131 -15.69 2.46 9.79
N LEU A 132 -14.37 2.68 9.95
CA LEU A 132 -13.60 3.56 9.07
C LEU A 132 -13.69 3.08 7.61
N PHE A 133 -13.41 1.79 7.36
CA PHE A 133 -13.37 1.24 6.00
C PHE A 133 -14.73 1.32 5.33
N ARG A 134 -15.82 0.97 6.04
CA ARG A 134 -17.18 1.11 5.52
C ARG A 134 -17.46 2.53 5.04
N GLN A 135 -17.06 3.54 5.82
CA GLN A 135 -17.24 4.94 5.44
C GLN A 135 -16.34 5.30 4.24
N CYS A 136 -15.08 4.85 4.18
CA CYS A 136 -14.24 5.02 2.99
C CYS A 136 -14.91 4.46 1.71
N GLY A 137 -15.52 3.27 1.81
CA GLY A 137 -16.29 2.67 0.71
C GLY A 137 -17.48 3.50 0.26
N GLN A 138 -18.27 4.04 1.20
CA GLN A 138 -19.39 4.96 0.91
C GLN A 138 -18.91 6.23 0.20
N TRP A 139 -17.72 6.70 0.53
CA TRP A 139 -17.07 7.82 -0.14
C TRP A 139 -16.32 7.41 -1.41
N GLY A 140 -16.31 6.13 -1.82
CA GLY A 140 -15.65 5.67 -3.03
C GLY A 140 -14.13 5.82 -3.01
N LEU A 141 -13.52 5.74 -1.83
CA LEU A 141 -12.08 5.82 -1.62
C LEU A 141 -11.51 4.41 -1.39
N PRO A 142 -10.58 3.92 -2.24
CA PRO A 142 -9.83 2.70 -1.93
C PRO A 142 -8.92 2.93 -0.72
N VAL A 143 -8.60 1.86 0.01
CA VAL A 143 -7.77 1.91 1.23
C VAL A 143 -6.56 0.98 1.08
N THR A 144 -5.36 1.55 1.08
CA THR A 144 -4.10 0.80 1.21
C THR A 144 -3.81 0.57 2.69
N ILE A 145 -3.45 -0.68 3.02
CA ILE A 145 -3.23 -1.14 4.40
C ILE A 145 -1.76 -1.49 4.62
N GLU A 146 -1.27 -1.28 5.84
CA GLU A 146 -0.07 -1.97 6.30
C GLU A 146 -0.46 -3.24 7.04
N SER A 147 0.29 -4.32 6.85
CA SER A 147 0.27 -5.45 7.76
C SER A 147 1.69 -5.88 8.06
N CYS A 148 2.11 -5.74 9.31
CA CYS A 148 3.39 -6.27 9.78
C CYS A 148 3.15 -7.41 10.77
N GLY A 149 2.48 -7.18 11.89
CA GLY A 149 2.14 -8.24 12.85
C GLY A 149 2.01 -7.73 14.29
N PRO A 150 1.75 -8.61 15.26
CA PRO A 150 1.55 -8.20 16.65
C PRO A 150 2.87 -7.89 17.37
N GLY A 151 2.79 -7.11 18.44
CA GLY A 151 3.87 -7.01 19.45
C GLY A 151 4.63 -5.70 19.45
N GLU A 152 5.45 -5.53 20.48
CA GLU A 152 6.26 -4.32 20.67
C GLU A 152 7.22 -4.10 19.50
N GLY A 153 7.29 -2.87 19.01
CA GLY A 153 8.13 -2.49 17.87
C GLY A 153 7.53 -2.79 16.49
N ASN A 154 6.33 -3.39 16.43
CA ASN A 154 5.58 -3.57 15.18
C ASN A 154 4.46 -2.52 15.04
N TYR A 155 4.11 -2.22 13.79
CA TYR A 155 2.97 -1.39 13.42
C TYR A 155 2.14 -2.13 12.35
N GLY A 156 1.06 -1.55 11.86
CA GLY A 156 0.20 -2.20 10.86
C GLY A 156 -0.75 -3.24 11.43
N PHE A 157 -1.74 -3.62 10.63
CA PHE A 157 -2.78 -4.55 11.05
C PHE A 157 -2.24 -5.93 11.38
N VAL A 158 -2.83 -6.52 12.42
CA VAL A 158 -2.54 -7.86 12.92
C VAL A 158 -3.49 -8.86 12.30
N ASP A 159 -2.95 -10.02 11.92
CA ASP A 159 -3.73 -11.18 11.53
C ASP A 159 -3.07 -12.47 12.02
N GLU A 160 -3.85 -13.55 12.04
CA GLU A 160 -3.36 -14.90 12.27
C GLU A 160 -2.90 -15.54 10.95
N VAL A 161 -2.19 -16.66 11.05
CA VAL A 161 -1.85 -17.46 9.85
C VAL A 161 -3.13 -17.88 9.14
N GLY A 162 -3.19 -17.69 7.83
CA GLY A 162 -4.38 -17.93 6.99
C GLY A 162 -5.27 -16.70 6.79
N SER A 163 -4.90 -15.56 7.35
CA SER A 163 -5.56 -14.25 7.22
C SER A 163 -7.07 -14.20 7.56
N PRO A 164 -7.53 -14.83 8.67
CA PRO A 164 -8.96 -14.87 8.99
C PRO A 164 -9.55 -13.50 9.39
N HIS A 165 -8.75 -12.57 9.93
CA HIS A 165 -9.24 -11.24 10.30
C HIS A 165 -9.43 -10.35 9.05
N LEU A 166 -8.48 -10.38 8.11
CA LEU A 166 -8.61 -9.70 6.82
C LEU A 166 -9.82 -10.23 6.05
N GLU A 167 -10.03 -11.55 6.04
CA GLU A 167 -11.21 -12.16 5.42
C GLU A 167 -12.53 -11.61 6.00
N ARG A 168 -12.63 -11.53 7.33
CA ARG A 168 -13.83 -10.97 7.99
C ARG A 168 -14.00 -9.47 7.73
N LEU A 169 -12.91 -8.72 7.60
CA LEU A 169 -12.98 -7.32 7.16
C LEU A 169 -13.58 -7.23 5.75
N LEU A 170 -13.03 -7.97 4.78
CA LEU A 170 -13.48 -7.97 3.39
C LEU A 170 -14.97 -8.30 3.27
N GLN A 171 -15.47 -9.27 4.05
CA GLN A 171 -16.89 -9.63 4.12
C GLN A 171 -17.76 -8.49 4.66
N LYS A 172 -17.26 -7.71 5.62
CA LYS A 172 -18.01 -6.64 6.31
C LYS A 172 -17.96 -5.29 5.61
N VAL A 173 -17.05 -5.10 4.66
CA VAL A 173 -16.91 -3.87 3.87
C VAL A 173 -16.90 -4.14 2.35
N PRO A 174 -17.92 -4.83 1.80
CA PRO A 174 -17.91 -5.27 0.39
C PRO A 174 -17.85 -4.11 -0.63
N GLU A 175 -18.21 -2.89 -0.23
CA GLU A 175 -18.15 -1.68 -1.07
C GLU A 175 -16.78 -0.99 -1.07
N THR A 176 -15.89 -1.37 -0.14
CA THR A 176 -14.56 -0.75 0.01
C THR A 176 -13.52 -1.58 -0.70
N ILE A 177 -12.80 -0.98 -1.64
CA ILE A 177 -11.61 -1.60 -2.22
C ILE A 177 -10.49 -1.53 -1.17
N VAL A 178 -10.00 -2.70 -0.76
CA VAL A 178 -8.85 -2.86 0.13
C VAL A 178 -7.65 -3.27 -0.71
N VAL A 179 -6.55 -2.54 -0.60
CA VAL A 179 -5.28 -2.85 -1.25
C VAL A 179 -4.34 -3.41 -0.19
N GLY A 180 -4.12 -4.72 -0.25
CA GLY A 180 -3.22 -5.46 0.64
C GLY A 180 -1.76 -5.07 0.40
N HIS A 181 -1.05 -4.83 1.49
CA HIS A 181 0.36 -4.49 1.51
C HIS A 181 0.98 -4.92 2.86
N GLY A 182 2.31 -5.00 2.89
CA GLY A 182 3.07 -5.27 4.11
C GLY A 182 3.61 -6.69 4.23
N PRO A 183 4.66 -6.92 5.04
CA PRO A 183 5.24 -8.25 5.22
C PRO A 183 4.24 -9.26 5.80
N GLY A 184 3.37 -8.82 6.70
CA GLY A 184 2.20 -9.53 7.21
C GLY A 184 1.31 -10.08 6.10
N PHE A 185 0.93 -9.23 5.16
CA PHE A 185 0.09 -9.64 4.03
C PHE A 185 0.85 -10.56 3.06
N TRP A 186 2.06 -10.17 2.65
CA TRP A 186 2.80 -10.88 1.61
C TRP A 186 3.45 -12.19 2.06
N ALA A 187 3.66 -12.40 3.37
CA ALA A 187 4.10 -13.70 3.89
C ALA A 187 3.10 -14.82 3.59
N GLU A 188 1.81 -14.48 3.45
CA GLU A 188 0.69 -15.38 3.18
C GLU A 188 0.52 -15.71 1.69
N ILE A 189 1.48 -15.35 0.84
CA ILE A 189 1.48 -15.79 -0.56
C ILE A 189 1.68 -17.31 -0.70
N GLY A 190 2.41 -17.93 0.24
CA GLY A 190 2.65 -19.37 0.30
C GLY A 190 2.08 -19.99 1.57
N ALA A 191 1.76 -21.28 1.52
CA ALA A 191 1.24 -22.03 2.65
C ALA A 191 2.32 -22.40 3.69
N ASN A 192 1.90 -23.09 4.75
CA ASN A 192 2.76 -23.67 5.79
C ASN A 192 3.64 -22.64 6.52
N LEU A 193 3.18 -21.40 6.56
CA LEU A 193 3.79 -20.31 7.30
C LEU A 193 3.69 -20.57 8.81
N ARG A 194 4.81 -20.47 9.53
CA ARG A 194 4.77 -20.49 11.00
C ARG A 194 4.38 -19.12 11.54
N VAL A 195 3.83 -19.08 12.74
CA VAL A 195 3.40 -17.83 13.38
C VAL A 195 4.54 -16.82 13.47
N GLU A 196 5.76 -17.27 13.72
CA GLU A 196 6.95 -16.40 13.84
C GLU A 196 7.39 -15.81 12.50
N GLU A 197 6.93 -16.38 11.38
CA GLU A 197 7.27 -15.96 10.02
C GLU A 197 6.22 -15.01 9.42
N LYS A 198 5.04 -14.90 10.05
CA LYS A 198 3.91 -14.08 9.57
C LYS A 198 4.30 -12.64 9.32
N SER A 199 5.19 -12.10 10.14
CA SER A 199 5.60 -10.69 10.11
C SER A 199 6.90 -10.42 9.35
N GLY A 200 7.39 -11.43 8.63
CA GLY A 200 8.71 -11.38 7.99
C GLY A 200 8.67 -11.48 6.48
N TYR A 201 9.81 -11.85 5.91
CA TYR A 201 10.00 -12.07 4.48
C TYR A 201 10.37 -13.55 4.26
N PRO A 202 9.39 -14.47 4.16
CA PRO A 202 9.67 -15.88 3.93
C PRO A 202 10.57 -16.09 2.71
N LYS A 203 11.45 -17.09 2.79
CA LYS A 203 12.44 -17.42 1.75
C LYS A 203 12.12 -18.77 1.12
N GLY A 204 12.71 -19.02 -0.05
CA GLY A 204 12.58 -20.30 -0.76
C GLY A 204 11.33 -20.38 -1.63
N ALA A 205 11.14 -21.55 -2.25
CA ALA A 205 10.08 -21.82 -3.20
C ALA A 205 8.68 -21.81 -2.57
N ILE A 206 7.66 -21.52 -3.38
CA ILE A 206 6.25 -21.58 -3.00
C ILE A 206 5.68 -22.90 -3.52
N ILE A 207 5.65 -23.91 -2.66
CA ILE A 207 5.19 -25.26 -3.01
C ILE A 207 3.66 -25.36 -2.99
N GLU A 208 3.02 -24.64 -2.07
CA GLU A 208 1.58 -24.59 -1.88
C GLU A 208 1.14 -23.13 -1.69
N GLU A 209 -0.04 -22.79 -2.21
CA GLU A 209 -0.59 -21.43 -2.14
C GLU A 209 -1.06 -21.08 -0.73
N GLY A 210 -0.74 -19.87 -0.27
CA GLY A 210 -1.22 -19.34 1.00
C GLY A 210 -2.57 -18.62 0.86
N SER A 211 -2.97 -17.91 1.91
CA SER A 211 -4.28 -17.26 1.96
C SER A 211 -4.44 -16.12 0.95
N VAL A 212 -3.37 -15.44 0.52
CA VAL A 212 -3.46 -14.31 -0.43
C VAL A 212 -4.13 -14.72 -1.74
N ALA A 213 -3.69 -15.82 -2.36
CA ALA A 213 -4.25 -16.29 -3.63
C ALA A 213 -5.74 -16.65 -3.48
N ARG A 214 -6.10 -17.39 -2.42
CA ARG A 214 -7.49 -17.73 -2.08
C ARG A 214 -8.35 -16.47 -1.91
N LEU A 215 -7.86 -15.49 -1.17
CA LEU A 215 -8.60 -14.25 -0.89
C LEU A 215 -8.79 -13.42 -2.16
N LEU A 216 -7.76 -13.27 -3.00
CA LEU A 216 -7.85 -12.53 -4.27
C LEU A 216 -8.86 -13.18 -5.25
N ARG A 217 -8.99 -14.52 -5.24
CA ARG A 217 -10.02 -15.22 -6.03
C ARG A 217 -11.43 -15.02 -5.47
N THR A 218 -11.55 -14.93 -4.14
CA THR A 218 -12.85 -14.96 -3.45
C THR A 218 -13.48 -13.57 -3.31
N TYR A 219 -12.67 -12.55 -3.01
CA TYR A 219 -13.14 -11.23 -2.62
C TYR A 219 -12.85 -10.21 -3.73
N PRO A 220 -13.87 -9.78 -4.52
CA PRO A 220 -13.67 -8.85 -5.63
C PRO A 220 -13.22 -7.45 -5.17
N ASN A 221 -13.38 -7.15 -3.88
CA ASN A 221 -12.96 -5.91 -3.24
C ASN A 221 -11.54 -5.97 -2.64
N LEU A 222 -10.79 -7.07 -2.82
CA LEU A 222 -9.38 -7.15 -2.46
C LEU A 222 -8.49 -6.96 -3.70
N TYR A 223 -7.50 -6.09 -3.56
CA TYR A 223 -6.37 -5.88 -4.46
C TYR A 223 -5.09 -6.07 -3.65
N ALA A 224 -3.94 -6.13 -4.33
CA ALA A 224 -2.65 -6.06 -3.67
C ALA A 224 -1.71 -5.12 -4.43
N ASP A 225 -1.05 -4.22 -3.71
CA ASP A 225 0.10 -3.53 -4.29
C ASP A 225 1.34 -4.41 -4.15
N ILE A 226 2.23 -4.33 -5.13
CA ILE A 226 3.44 -5.15 -5.14
C ILE A 226 4.61 -4.47 -4.44
N SER A 227 4.39 -3.35 -3.74
CA SER A 227 5.43 -2.41 -3.33
C SER A 227 6.30 -2.95 -2.19
N ALA A 228 7.32 -2.17 -1.83
CA ALA A 228 8.32 -2.49 -0.81
C ALA A 228 9.08 -3.80 -1.06
N PHE A 229 9.93 -4.17 -0.10
CA PHE A 229 10.58 -5.48 -0.14
C PHE A 229 9.58 -6.62 0.10
N SER A 230 8.44 -6.37 0.75
CA SER A 230 7.40 -7.37 1.05
C SER A 230 6.81 -7.96 -0.24
N GLY A 231 6.26 -7.11 -1.10
CA GLY A 231 5.69 -7.54 -2.38
C GLY A 231 6.76 -8.02 -3.36
N TYR A 232 7.92 -7.35 -3.41
CA TYR A 232 9.03 -7.79 -4.25
C TYR A 232 9.49 -9.21 -3.90
N ASN A 233 9.84 -9.44 -2.63
CA ASN A 233 10.30 -10.75 -2.15
C ASN A 233 9.26 -11.83 -2.42
N ALA A 234 7.98 -11.57 -2.15
CA ALA A 234 6.91 -12.52 -2.39
C ALA A 234 6.84 -12.97 -3.87
N LEU A 235 6.99 -12.03 -4.81
CA LEU A 235 6.92 -12.32 -6.24
C LEU A 235 8.24 -12.86 -6.82
N THR A 236 9.39 -12.52 -6.25
CA THR A 236 10.69 -12.88 -6.86
C THR A 236 11.41 -14.05 -6.20
N ARG A 237 11.05 -14.45 -4.97
CA ARG A 237 11.73 -15.57 -4.27
C ARG A 237 11.52 -16.92 -4.95
N ASP A 238 10.46 -17.04 -5.75
CA ASP A 238 10.14 -18.16 -6.62
C ASP A 238 9.66 -17.60 -7.97
N GLU A 239 10.55 -17.53 -8.96
CA GLU A 239 10.23 -16.88 -10.23
C GLU A 239 9.11 -17.60 -11.00
N ALA A 240 9.06 -18.93 -10.95
CA ALA A 240 8.04 -19.70 -11.65
C ALA A 240 6.65 -19.40 -11.08
N TYR A 241 6.52 -19.45 -9.76
CA TYR A 241 5.26 -19.11 -9.09
C TYR A 241 4.92 -17.62 -9.22
N GLY A 242 5.90 -16.72 -9.09
CA GLY A 242 5.69 -15.28 -9.23
C GLY A 242 5.11 -14.91 -10.60
N VAL A 243 5.62 -15.50 -11.68
CA VAL A 243 5.09 -15.31 -13.04
C VAL A 243 3.66 -15.85 -13.16
N GLN A 244 3.38 -17.03 -12.61
CA GLN A 244 2.02 -17.58 -12.58
C GLN A 244 1.07 -16.63 -11.85
N PHE A 245 1.47 -16.15 -10.67
CA PHE A 245 0.68 -15.27 -9.83
C PHE A 245 0.39 -13.92 -10.50
N LEU A 246 1.39 -13.32 -11.16
CA LEU A 246 1.21 -12.08 -11.93
C LEU A 246 0.20 -12.24 -13.07
N ASN A 247 0.27 -13.34 -13.81
CA ASN A 247 -0.66 -13.60 -14.93
C ASN A 247 -2.08 -13.89 -14.45
N GLU A 248 -2.23 -14.68 -13.39
CA GLU A 248 -3.53 -15.04 -12.83
C GLU A 248 -4.22 -13.83 -12.20
N PHE A 249 -3.50 -13.06 -11.38
CA PHE A 249 -4.03 -11.94 -10.62
C PHE A 249 -3.76 -10.58 -11.27
N GLN A 250 -3.43 -10.53 -12.56
CA GLN A 250 -3.16 -9.29 -13.29
C GLN A 250 -4.27 -8.23 -13.16
N ASP A 251 -5.51 -8.66 -12.91
CA ASP A 251 -6.68 -7.80 -12.71
C ASP A 251 -6.87 -7.38 -11.24
N ARG A 252 -5.96 -7.71 -10.32
CA ARG A 252 -6.02 -7.37 -8.90
C ARG A 252 -4.70 -6.87 -8.32
N LEU A 253 -3.63 -6.91 -9.11
CA LEU A 253 -2.32 -6.41 -8.71
C LEU A 253 -2.09 -4.98 -9.18
N ILE A 254 -1.40 -4.21 -8.36
CA ILE A 254 -1.16 -2.79 -8.59
C ILE A 254 0.34 -2.51 -8.38
N PHE A 255 0.93 -1.79 -9.32
CA PHE A 255 2.29 -1.30 -9.19
C PHE A 255 2.38 -0.25 -8.08
N GLY A 256 3.33 -0.44 -7.18
CA GLY A 256 3.75 0.56 -6.21
C GLY A 256 5.21 0.35 -5.87
N THR A 257 5.90 1.38 -5.37
CA THR A 257 7.31 1.26 -4.96
C THR A 257 7.50 1.29 -3.44
N ASP A 258 6.64 2.01 -2.73
CA ASP A 258 6.79 2.38 -1.32
C ASP A 258 8.07 3.20 -1.09
N VAL A 259 8.19 4.33 -1.81
CA VAL A 259 9.30 5.27 -1.62
C VAL A 259 9.22 5.93 -0.24
N CYS A 260 10.06 5.47 0.68
CA CYS A 260 10.25 6.08 2.00
C CYS A 260 11.49 6.98 2.09
N PHE A 261 12.49 6.80 1.22
CA PHE A 261 13.76 7.53 1.26
C PHE A 261 14.25 7.91 -0.15
N ALA A 262 14.88 9.08 -0.28
CA ALA A 262 15.33 9.65 -1.55
C ALA A 262 16.78 9.30 -1.93
N ASP A 263 17.47 8.49 -1.12
CA ASP A 263 18.81 7.98 -1.43
C ASP A 263 18.77 6.74 -2.34
N GLU A 264 19.93 6.36 -2.87
CA GLU A 264 20.06 5.22 -3.79
C GLU A 264 19.60 3.90 -3.16
N GLU A 265 19.81 3.73 -1.85
CA GLU A 265 19.33 2.56 -1.11
C GLU A 265 17.80 2.50 -1.00
N GLY A 266 17.10 3.60 -1.30
CA GLY A 266 15.63 3.68 -1.32
C GLY A 266 15.02 3.29 -2.67
N ARG A 267 15.84 3.01 -3.67
CA ARG A 267 15.37 2.61 -5.00
C ARG A 267 14.93 1.15 -5.05
N THR A 268 13.94 0.89 -5.89
CA THR A 268 13.23 -0.40 -5.97
C THR A 268 13.33 -1.00 -7.37
N GLN A 269 13.29 -2.33 -7.46
CA GLN A 269 13.50 -3.05 -8.73
C GLN A 269 12.21 -3.49 -9.43
N HIS A 270 11.04 -3.17 -8.86
CA HIS A 270 9.74 -3.69 -9.31
C HIS A 270 9.44 -3.38 -10.77
N LEU A 271 9.62 -2.13 -11.20
CA LEU A 271 9.33 -1.75 -12.58
C LEU A 271 10.29 -2.42 -13.56
N ASN A 272 11.58 -2.50 -13.21
CA ASN A 272 12.58 -3.23 -14.00
C ASN A 272 12.25 -4.72 -14.08
N TYR A 273 11.78 -5.32 -12.99
CA TYR A 273 11.33 -6.70 -12.94
C TYR A 273 10.15 -6.94 -13.89
N LEU A 274 9.11 -6.10 -13.83
CA LEU A 274 7.96 -6.20 -14.75
C LEU A 274 8.36 -5.99 -16.21
N ARG A 275 9.21 -4.99 -16.50
CA ARG A 275 9.75 -4.76 -17.87
C ARG A 275 10.55 -5.95 -18.37
N ARG A 276 11.37 -6.57 -17.53
CA ARG A 276 12.11 -7.79 -17.86
C ARG A 276 11.16 -8.95 -18.19
N LEU A 277 10.16 -9.20 -17.35
CA LEU A 277 9.19 -10.28 -17.59
C LEU A 277 8.41 -10.06 -18.91
N LEU A 278 8.05 -8.81 -19.21
CA LEU A 278 7.42 -8.45 -20.48
C LEU A 278 8.35 -8.73 -21.67
N ALA A 279 9.62 -8.30 -21.58
CA ALA A 279 10.61 -8.53 -22.63
C ALA A 279 10.92 -10.02 -22.85
N GLU A 280 10.86 -10.82 -21.79
CA GLU A 280 11.02 -12.28 -21.82
C GLU A 280 9.74 -13.02 -22.26
N GLY A 281 8.62 -12.32 -22.47
CA GLY A 281 7.33 -12.92 -22.84
C GLY A 281 6.66 -13.73 -21.73
N LYS A 282 7.06 -13.52 -20.47
CA LYS A 282 6.50 -14.18 -19.28
C LYS A 282 5.21 -13.54 -18.79
N ILE A 283 5.02 -12.26 -19.07
CA ILE A 283 3.74 -11.54 -18.98
C ILE A 283 3.50 -10.85 -20.32
N ASP A 284 2.24 -10.68 -20.70
CA ASP A 284 1.91 -9.94 -21.92
C ASP A 284 1.73 -8.44 -21.65
N GLN A 285 1.54 -7.68 -22.73
CA GLN A 285 1.34 -6.23 -22.66
C GLN A 285 0.08 -5.86 -21.86
N GLU A 286 -0.96 -6.70 -21.90
CA GLU A 286 -2.21 -6.43 -21.18
C GLU A 286 -2.00 -6.54 -19.67
N ALA A 287 -1.35 -7.60 -19.21
CA ALA A 287 -0.99 -7.80 -17.82
C ALA A 287 -0.08 -6.67 -17.32
N PHE A 288 0.95 -6.30 -18.10
CA PHE A 288 1.83 -5.19 -17.77
C PHE A 288 1.05 -3.87 -17.58
N GLU A 289 0.18 -3.52 -18.52
CA GLU A 289 -0.60 -2.27 -18.45
C GLU A 289 -1.67 -2.29 -17.35
N LYS A 290 -2.29 -3.45 -17.06
CA LYS A 290 -3.21 -3.59 -15.94
C LYS A 290 -2.51 -3.30 -14.61
N ILE A 291 -1.38 -3.96 -14.39
CA ILE A 291 -0.62 -3.86 -13.14
C ILE A 291 -0.05 -2.46 -12.98
N THR A 292 0.54 -1.89 -14.03
CA THR A 292 1.24 -0.60 -13.93
C THR A 292 0.31 0.62 -13.99
N CYS A 293 -0.96 0.47 -14.38
CA CYS A 293 -1.81 1.63 -14.63
C CYS A 293 -3.32 1.35 -14.57
N ARG A 294 -3.85 0.45 -15.40
CA ARG A 294 -5.32 0.36 -15.60
C ARG A 294 -6.05 -0.03 -14.32
N ASN A 295 -5.45 -0.87 -13.48
CA ASN A 295 -6.04 -1.23 -12.17
C ASN A 295 -6.08 -0.04 -11.22
N ALA A 296 -5.01 0.76 -11.16
CA ALA A 296 -4.95 1.99 -10.36
C ALA A 296 -6.08 2.96 -10.75
N LEU A 297 -6.22 3.25 -12.05
CA LEU A 297 -7.29 4.10 -12.57
C LEU A 297 -8.69 3.53 -12.29
N ARG A 298 -8.86 2.20 -12.36
CA ARG A 298 -10.13 1.53 -12.09
C ARG A 298 -10.59 1.70 -10.63
N ILE A 299 -9.66 1.64 -9.67
CA ILE A 299 -10.03 1.69 -8.24
C ILE A 299 -10.12 3.12 -7.70
N MET A 300 -9.37 4.07 -8.25
CA MET A 300 -9.40 5.48 -7.85
C MET A 300 -10.54 6.23 -8.56
N LYS A 301 -11.79 5.96 -8.16
CA LYS A 301 -13.01 6.55 -8.75
C LYS A 301 -13.07 8.08 -8.70
N ARG A 302 -12.25 8.70 -7.84
CA ARG A 302 -12.18 10.15 -7.64
C ARG A 302 -11.02 10.83 -8.37
N LEU A 303 -10.13 10.06 -8.99
CA LEU A 303 -9.10 10.61 -9.86
C LEU A 303 -9.79 11.11 -11.14
N LYS A 304 -9.66 12.41 -11.41
CA LYS A 304 -10.24 13.09 -12.58
C LYS A 304 -9.21 13.26 -13.68
#